data_AF-A0A847CIG2-F1
#
_entry.id   AF-A0A847CIG2-F1
#
_cell.length_a   1.000
_cell.length_b   1.000
_cell.length_c   1.000
_cell.angle_alpha   90.00
_cell.angle_beta   90.00
_cell.angle_gamma   90.00
#
_symmetry.space_group_name_H-M   'P 1'
#
loop_
_entity.id
_entity.type
_entity.pdbx_description
1 polymer ?
#
loop_
_entity_poly.entity_id
_entity_poly.type
_entity_poly.pdbx_seq_one_letter_code
_entity_poly.pdbx_strand_id
1 'polypeptide(L)'
;MKKKTFLLCISLICLFVLSSCGLDTLLVLYVPTSKQNDPNVESLWDKKYFDFWTSDTTNQNTISSEYTFLGTNIFYKIYNNTTTMNSEISTISTISNSTNYQNAIEKLTNVKSSGGYGYKQLKASGSSATPIVPASLLKINQRVYIRLTDYNSSSEYSSRFTIDDSSIGQPRRDNGKNFNFGRSVSDSNAQIPSSSDSDVEYSSTFTAANKWYVVLYAVSVARDSTYTNQYSNVINLGAVMIDSSEIYN
;
A
#
# COMPACT_ATOMS: atom_id res chain seq x y z
N MET A 1 -6.40 69.96 5.40
CA MET A 1 -6.86 68.76 6.15
C MET A 1 -7.15 67.53 5.29
N LYS A 2 -7.53 67.63 4.00
CA LYS A 2 -7.92 66.47 3.16
C LYS A 2 -6.79 65.47 2.79
N LYS A 3 -5.51 65.88 2.79
CA LYS A 3 -4.38 65.00 2.42
C LYS A 3 -3.92 64.04 3.55
N LYS A 4 -4.15 64.38 4.82
CA LYS A 4 -3.76 63.52 5.97
C LYS A 4 -4.73 62.36 6.20
N THR A 5 -6.01 62.54 5.86
CA THR A 5 -7.04 61.51 5.96
C THR A 5 -6.90 60.43 4.88
N PHE A 6 -6.38 60.80 3.70
CA PHE A 6 -6.20 59.85 2.59
C PHE A 6 -5.07 58.84 2.82
N LEU A 7 -3.97 59.25 3.46
CA LEU A 7 -2.89 58.32 3.83
C LEU A 7 -3.28 57.35 4.97
N LEU A 8 -4.16 57.78 5.88
CA LEU A 8 -4.63 56.94 6.99
C LEU A 8 -5.52 55.78 6.50
N CYS A 9 -6.33 56.02 5.46
CA CYS A 9 -7.20 54.99 4.88
C CYS A 9 -6.43 53.93 4.09
N ILE A 10 -5.32 54.30 3.42
CA ILE A 10 -4.48 53.34 2.67
C ILE A 10 -3.71 52.42 3.64
N SER A 11 -3.26 52.96 4.79
CA SER A 11 -2.61 52.17 5.84
C SER A 11 -3.52 51.13 6.48
N LEU A 12 -4.82 51.41 6.64
CA LEU A 12 -5.78 50.45 7.20
C LEU A 12 -6.12 49.33 6.19
N ILE A 13 -6.19 49.65 4.90
CA ILE A 13 -6.45 48.65 3.86
C ILE A 13 -5.30 47.64 3.78
N CYS A 14 -4.04 48.09 3.87
CA CYS A 14 -2.87 47.20 3.89
C CYS A 14 -2.84 46.21 5.07
N LEU A 15 -3.43 46.56 6.23
CA LEU A 15 -3.52 45.68 7.40
C LEU A 15 -4.58 44.56 7.24
N PHE A 16 -5.54 44.71 6.33
CA PHE A 16 -6.53 43.67 6.03
C PHE A 16 -6.11 42.72 4.90
N VAL A 17 -5.14 43.09 4.05
CA VAL A 17 -4.66 42.25 2.93
C VAL A 17 -3.44 41.39 3.27
N LEU A 18 -2.83 41.58 4.45
CA LEU A 18 -1.58 40.89 4.85
C LEU A 18 -1.77 39.78 5.89
N SER A 19 -3.02 39.48 6.29
CA SER A 19 -3.32 38.52 7.36
C SER A 19 -3.60 37.09 6.89
N SER A 20 -3.36 36.77 5.61
CA SER A 20 -3.37 35.39 5.13
C SER A 20 -1.94 34.84 5.09
N CYS A 21 -1.29 34.77 6.25
CA CYS A 21 -0.29 33.73 6.45
C CYS A 21 -1.09 32.43 6.67
N GLY A 22 -1.62 31.88 5.56
CA GLY A 22 -2.15 30.53 5.55
C GLY A 22 -0.99 29.59 5.82
N LEU A 23 -0.76 29.30 7.10
CA LEU A 23 0.15 28.25 7.51
C LEU A 23 -0.40 26.97 6.89
N ASP A 24 0.29 26.46 5.88
CA ASP A 24 -0.07 25.23 5.18
C ASP A 24 -0.23 24.14 6.24
N THR A 25 -1.47 23.72 6.48
CA THR A 25 -1.78 22.71 7.50
C THR A 25 -1.24 21.39 6.95
N LEU A 26 -0.02 21.03 7.35
CA LEU A 26 0.58 19.76 6.96
C LEU A 26 -0.33 18.61 7.42
N LEU A 27 -1.02 17.97 6.48
CA LEU A 27 -1.75 16.75 6.77
C LEU A 27 -0.73 15.65 7.08
N VAL A 28 -0.78 15.14 8.31
CA VAL A 28 0.00 13.98 8.72
C VAL A 28 -0.96 12.79 8.85
N LEU A 29 -0.81 11.82 7.94
CA LEU A 29 -1.45 10.51 8.07
C LEU A 29 -0.46 9.53 8.67
N TYR A 30 -0.90 8.83 9.70
CA TYR A 30 -0.18 7.76 10.36
C TYR A 30 -0.25 6.50 9.50
N VAL A 31 0.90 5.88 9.27
CA VAL A 31 1.01 4.58 8.59
C VAL A 31 0.38 3.47 9.42
N PRO A 32 -0.09 2.36 8.83
CA PRO A 32 -0.51 1.18 9.58
C PRO A 32 0.53 0.73 10.62
N THR A 33 0.07 0.34 11.80
CA THR A 33 0.90 0.08 12.99
C THR A 33 1.08 -1.42 13.29
N SER A 34 2.12 -1.74 14.05
CA SER A 34 2.39 -3.06 14.67
C SER A 34 2.21 -4.28 13.75
N LYS A 35 3.23 -4.58 12.94
CA LYS A 35 3.36 -5.89 12.27
C LYS A 35 3.36 -6.99 13.33
N GLN A 36 2.35 -7.85 13.28
CA GLN A 36 2.27 -9.07 14.09
C GLN A 36 3.08 -10.21 13.46
N ASN A 37 3.24 -10.17 12.14
CA ASN A 37 4.13 -11.05 11.40
C ASN A 37 4.83 -10.27 10.28
N ASP A 38 6.12 -10.52 10.11
CA ASP A 38 6.99 -9.88 9.13
C ASP A 38 7.68 -10.97 8.29
N PRO A 39 6.97 -11.55 7.31
CA PRO A 39 7.51 -12.65 6.53
C PRO A 39 8.70 -12.19 5.69
N ASN A 40 9.62 -13.11 5.46
CA ASN A 40 10.69 -12.96 4.50
C ASN A 40 10.73 -14.15 3.53
N VAL A 41 11.60 -14.08 2.53
CA VAL A 41 11.67 -15.10 1.46
C VAL A 41 12.05 -16.50 1.96
N GLU A 42 12.65 -16.61 3.15
CA GLU A 42 13.03 -17.86 3.81
C GLU A 42 11.99 -18.34 4.84
N SER A 43 10.90 -17.59 5.05
CA SER A 43 9.84 -18.00 5.97
C SER A 43 9.25 -19.35 5.59
N LEU A 44 9.09 -20.22 6.59
CA LEU A 44 8.38 -21.49 6.42
C LEU A 44 6.88 -21.24 6.18
N TRP A 45 6.21 -22.24 5.62
CA TRP A 45 4.81 -22.20 5.19
C TRP A 45 3.83 -21.72 6.27
N ASP A 46 4.12 -21.94 7.55
CA ASP A 46 3.34 -21.46 8.68
C ASP A 46 3.46 -19.94 8.89
N LYS A 47 4.62 -19.35 8.55
CA LYS A 47 4.93 -17.92 8.66
C LYS A 47 4.83 -17.12 7.37
N LYS A 48 4.48 -17.74 6.23
CA LYS A 48 4.25 -17.04 4.94
C LYS A 48 2.89 -16.32 4.90
N TYR A 49 2.69 -15.35 5.77
CA TYR A 49 1.51 -14.49 5.80
C TYR A 49 1.88 -13.09 6.29
N PHE A 50 1.06 -12.09 6.00
CA PHE A 50 1.23 -10.71 6.45
C PHE A 50 0.15 -10.41 7.49
N ASP A 51 0.53 -9.80 8.61
CA ASP A 51 -0.40 -9.51 9.71
C ASP A 51 0.00 -8.19 10.38
N PHE A 52 -0.91 -7.22 10.38
CA PHE A 52 -0.66 -5.87 10.89
C PHE A 52 -1.96 -5.20 11.33
N TRP A 53 -1.84 -4.10 12.07
CA TRP A 53 -2.96 -3.25 12.46
C TRP A 53 -3.02 -1.98 11.61
N THR A 54 -4.22 -1.53 11.24
CA THR A 54 -4.37 -0.18 10.67
C THR A 54 -4.18 0.90 11.73
N SER A 55 -4.26 2.17 11.33
CA SER A 55 -4.15 3.34 12.23
C SER A 55 -5.40 4.22 12.20
N ASP A 56 -6.55 3.58 11.99
CA ASP A 56 -7.87 4.20 11.95
C ASP A 56 -8.16 5.07 13.17
N THR A 57 -7.86 4.60 14.38
CA THR A 57 -8.13 5.38 15.59
C THR A 57 -7.37 6.70 15.59
N THR A 58 -6.08 6.69 15.24
CA THR A 58 -5.32 7.93 15.20
C THR A 58 -5.76 8.80 14.04
N ASN A 59 -5.77 8.25 12.82
CA ASN A 59 -6.08 9.01 11.61
C ASN A 59 -7.48 9.62 11.66
N GLN A 60 -8.50 8.91 12.10
CA GLN A 60 -9.87 9.44 12.14
C GLN A 60 -10.11 10.45 13.28
N ASN A 61 -9.24 10.50 14.29
CA ASN A 61 -9.34 11.44 15.41
C ASN A 61 -8.44 12.67 15.25
N THR A 62 -7.36 12.59 14.47
CA THR A 62 -6.41 13.70 14.29
C THR A 62 -6.55 14.41 12.95
N ILE A 63 -7.28 13.84 12.00
CA ILE A 63 -7.46 14.44 10.68
C ILE A 63 -8.30 15.72 10.76
N SER A 64 -7.86 16.77 10.06
CA SER A 64 -8.60 18.03 9.93
C SER A 64 -9.96 17.78 9.25
N SER A 65 -10.96 18.61 9.56
CA SER A 65 -12.30 18.56 8.96
C SER A 65 -12.31 18.75 7.44
N GLU A 66 -11.23 19.26 6.86
CA GLU A 66 -11.05 19.43 5.41
C GLU A 66 -10.72 18.13 4.68
N TYR A 67 -10.45 17.06 5.43
CA TYR A 67 -10.09 15.76 4.88
C TYR A 67 -10.97 14.65 5.46
N THR A 68 -11.17 13.61 4.66
CA THR A 68 -11.85 12.37 5.06
C THR A 68 -10.87 11.22 5.00
N PHE A 69 -10.68 10.51 6.12
CA PHE A 69 -9.90 9.28 6.12
C PHE A 69 -10.67 8.17 5.40
N LEU A 70 -10.04 7.53 4.43
CA LEU A 70 -10.68 6.51 3.57
C LEU A 70 -10.32 5.08 3.96
N GLY A 71 -9.20 4.87 4.64
CA GLY A 71 -8.73 3.54 5.05
C GLY A 71 -7.28 3.28 4.66
N THR A 72 -6.97 2.01 4.38
CA THR A 72 -5.61 1.54 4.05
C THR A 72 -5.58 0.80 2.71
N ASN A 73 -4.66 1.22 1.84
CA ASN A 73 -4.33 0.51 0.61
C ASN A 73 -3.14 -0.43 0.86
N ILE A 74 -3.17 -1.57 0.17
CA ILE A 74 -2.05 -2.51 0.12
C ILE A 74 -1.59 -2.60 -1.33
N PHE A 75 -0.28 -2.54 -1.53
CA PHE A 75 0.38 -2.62 -2.81
C PHE A 75 1.29 -3.84 -2.87
N TYR A 76 1.46 -4.41 -4.05
CA TYR A 76 2.35 -5.55 -4.26
C TYR A 76 3.18 -5.39 -5.54
N LYS A 77 4.31 -6.11 -5.58
CA LYS A 77 5.13 -6.33 -6.77
C LYS A 77 5.71 -7.74 -6.73
N ILE A 78 5.84 -8.35 -7.90
CA ILE A 78 6.36 -9.71 -8.08
C ILE A 78 7.76 -9.63 -8.70
N TYR A 79 8.70 -10.40 -8.17
CA TYR A 79 10.09 -10.47 -8.63
C TYR A 79 10.48 -11.91 -8.90
N ASN A 80 11.45 -12.12 -9.80
CA ASN A 80 12.15 -13.40 -9.96
C ASN A 80 13.63 -13.33 -9.53
N ASN A 81 14.10 -12.14 -9.12
CA ASN A 81 15.46 -11.90 -8.66
C ASN A 81 15.46 -11.15 -7.33
N THR A 82 16.03 -11.77 -6.29
CA THR A 82 16.07 -11.22 -4.92
C THR A 82 17.04 -10.05 -4.78
N THR A 83 18.09 -9.96 -5.62
CA THR A 83 19.01 -8.81 -5.60
C THR A 83 18.29 -7.55 -6.07
N THR A 84 17.55 -7.63 -7.18
CA THR A 84 16.70 -6.53 -7.65
C THR A 84 15.64 -6.18 -6.60
N MET A 85 14.91 -7.18 -6.07
CA MET A 85 13.90 -6.98 -5.03
C MET A 85 14.45 -6.23 -3.81
N ASN A 86 15.58 -6.68 -3.25
CA ASN A 86 16.19 -6.08 -2.06
C ASN A 86 16.70 -4.66 -2.32
N SER A 87 17.24 -4.40 -3.51
CA SER A 87 17.67 -3.06 -3.92
C SER A 87 16.50 -2.08 -4.00
N GLU A 88 15.36 -2.51 -4.58
CA GLU A 88 14.16 -1.68 -4.66
C GLU A 88 13.52 -1.46 -3.30
N ILE A 89 13.41 -2.50 -2.46
CA ILE A 89 12.95 -2.37 -1.08
C ILE A 89 13.78 -1.33 -0.33
N SER A 90 15.11 -1.44 -0.39
CA SER A 90 16.03 -0.51 0.31
C SER A 90 15.86 0.93 -0.16
N THR A 91 15.65 1.12 -1.46
CA THR A 91 15.44 2.45 -2.03
C THR A 91 14.09 3.05 -1.59
N ILE A 92 13.01 2.27 -1.64
CA ILE A 92 11.68 2.70 -1.21
C ILE A 92 11.68 3.02 0.29
N SER A 93 12.28 2.16 1.13
CA SER A 93 12.40 2.40 2.57
C SER A 93 13.15 3.71 2.87
N THR A 94 14.19 4.04 2.11
CA THR A 94 14.92 5.31 2.27
C THR A 94 14.04 6.52 1.98
N ILE A 95 13.24 6.48 0.91
CA ILE A 95 12.35 7.59 0.53
C ILE A 95 11.20 7.73 1.54
N SER A 96 10.69 6.62 2.05
CA SER A 96 9.61 6.56 3.03
C SER A 96 9.99 7.11 4.41
N ASN A 97 11.28 7.28 4.69
CA ASN A 97 11.78 7.91 5.90
C ASN A 97 11.97 9.43 5.75
N SER A 98 11.64 10.01 4.58
CA SER A 98 11.69 11.45 4.36
C SER A 98 10.42 12.16 4.83
N THR A 99 10.48 13.49 5.00
CA THR A 99 9.33 14.32 5.38
C THR A 99 8.37 14.61 4.22
N ASN A 100 8.64 14.10 3.01
CA ASN A 100 7.81 14.34 1.82
C ASN A 100 7.06 13.06 1.43
N TYR A 101 5.97 12.79 2.15
CA TYR A 101 5.22 11.53 2.11
C TYR A 101 4.63 11.21 0.72
N GLN A 102 4.24 12.24 -0.03
CA GLN A 102 3.67 12.10 -1.38
C GLN A 102 4.69 11.53 -2.38
N ASN A 103 5.97 11.88 -2.24
CA ASN A 103 7.01 11.32 -3.09
C ASN A 103 7.16 9.80 -2.92
N ALA A 104 6.90 9.26 -1.73
CA ALA A 104 7.07 7.84 -1.46
C ALA A 104 6.02 6.99 -2.19
N ILE A 105 4.74 7.41 -2.15
CA ILE A 105 3.66 6.70 -2.84
C ILE A 105 3.77 6.87 -4.36
N GLU A 106 4.13 8.06 -4.85
CA GLU A 106 4.38 8.28 -6.28
C GLU A 106 5.52 7.41 -6.78
N LYS A 107 6.64 7.35 -6.04
CA LYS A 107 7.75 6.46 -6.37
C LYS A 107 7.32 5.00 -6.38
N LEU A 108 6.52 4.56 -5.40
CA LEU A 108 6.05 3.18 -5.31
C LEU A 108 5.17 2.80 -6.53
N THR A 109 4.23 3.66 -6.90
CA THR A 109 3.14 3.33 -7.84
C THR A 109 3.38 3.75 -9.28
N ASN A 110 4.13 4.82 -9.53
CA ASN A 110 4.44 5.25 -10.89
C ASN A 110 5.22 4.15 -11.62
N VAL A 111 4.97 4.01 -12.92
CA VAL A 111 5.70 3.05 -13.75
C VAL A 111 7.20 3.40 -13.82
N LYS A 112 8.04 2.40 -14.07
CA LYS A 112 9.50 2.58 -14.13
C LYS A 112 9.95 3.64 -15.13
N SER A 113 9.31 3.72 -16.29
CA SER A 113 9.63 4.73 -17.31
C SER A 113 9.38 6.17 -16.83
N SER A 114 8.54 6.36 -15.82
CA SER A 114 8.26 7.66 -15.17
C SER A 114 9.02 7.80 -13.84
N GLY A 115 10.02 6.95 -13.61
CA GLY A 115 10.88 7.02 -12.43
C GLY A 115 10.32 6.37 -11.17
N GLY A 116 9.23 5.61 -11.21
CA GLY A 116 8.73 4.83 -10.07
C GLY A 116 9.10 3.33 -10.13
N TYR A 117 8.38 2.48 -9.40
CA TYR A 117 8.58 1.02 -9.34
C TYR A 117 7.38 0.20 -9.86
N GLY A 118 6.25 0.85 -10.12
CA GLY A 118 5.08 0.24 -10.74
C GLY A 118 4.44 -0.86 -9.89
N TYR A 119 4.43 -0.70 -8.57
CA TYR A 119 3.65 -1.57 -7.68
C TYR A 119 2.16 -1.41 -8.00
N LYS A 120 1.41 -2.50 -7.85
CA LYS A 120 -0.03 -2.52 -8.12
C LYS A 120 -0.83 -2.68 -6.84
N GLN A 121 -2.03 -2.11 -6.80
CA GLN A 121 -2.90 -2.25 -5.65
C GLN A 121 -3.39 -3.70 -5.55
N LEU A 122 -3.25 -4.29 -4.37
CA LEU A 122 -3.78 -5.61 -4.07
C LEU A 122 -5.31 -5.57 -4.08
N LYS A 123 -5.92 -6.58 -4.69
CA LYS A 123 -7.37 -6.77 -4.73
C LYS A 123 -7.77 -7.99 -3.91
N ALA A 124 -9.06 -8.17 -3.69
CA ALA A 124 -9.61 -9.36 -3.05
C ALA A 124 -10.77 -9.90 -3.89
N SER A 125 -10.95 -11.22 -3.94
CA SER A 125 -12.02 -11.84 -4.75
C SER A 125 -13.43 -11.50 -4.24
N GLY A 126 -13.58 -11.16 -2.96
CA GLY A 126 -14.86 -10.82 -2.35
C GLY A 126 -15.09 -9.32 -2.15
N SER A 127 -14.18 -8.45 -2.61
CA SER A 127 -14.28 -7.00 -2.41
C SER A 127 -13.69 -6.21 -3.57
N SER A 128 -14.45 -5.22 -4.04
CA SER A 128 -14.00 -4.19 -4.98
C SER A 128 -13.67 -2.86 -4.29
N ALA A 129 -13.61 -2.84 -2.96
CA ALA A 129 -13.40 -1.62 -2.19
C ALA A 129 -12.06 -0.94 -2.56
N THR A 130 -12.07 0.39 -2.51
CA THR A 130 -10.86 1.22 -2.67
C THR A 130 -10.95 2.39 -1.68
N PRO A 131 -10.12 2.42 -0.62
CA PRO A 131 -9.05 1.47 -0.29
C PRO A 131 -9.54 0.04 -0.02
N ILE A 132 -8.66 -0.95 -0.19
CA ILE A 132 -9.03 -2.38 -0.04
C ILE A 132 -9.37 -2.75 1.42
N VAL A 133 -8.81 -2.01 2.38
CA VAL A 133 -9.24 -2.00 3.78
C VAL A 133 -9.92 -0.64 4.02
N PRO A 134 -11.25 -0.55 3.95
CA PRO A 134 -11.98 0.69 4.19
C PRO A 134 -11.75 1.19 5.61
N ALA A 135 -11.93 2.50 5.83
CA ALA A 135 -11.92 3.05 7.18
C ALA A 135 -12.99 2.39 8.08
N SER A 136 -12.61 2.06 9.30
CA SER A 136 -13.48 1.51 10.33
C SER A 136 -14.56 2.51 10.70
N LEU A 137 -15.83 2.10 10.59
CA LEU A 137 -16.98 2.90 11.02
C LEU A 137 -16.98 3.17 12.53
N LEU A 138 -16.31 2.32 13.30
CA LEU A 138 -16.20 2.44 14.76
C LEU A 138 -14.98 3.28 15.18
N LYS A 139 -14.19 3.80 14.23
CA LYS A 139 -12.95 4.55 14.48
C LYS A 139 -11.92 3.75 15.31
N ILE A 140 -11.92 2.44 15.15
CA ILE A 140 -10.97 1.53 15.80
C ILE A 140 -10.01 0.96 14.76
N ASN A 141 -8.74 0.77 15.16
CA ASN A 141 -7.76 0.03 14.36
C ASN A 141 -8.30 -1.36 14.02
N GLN A 142 -8.05 -1.81 12.80
CA GLN A 142 -8.49 -3.10 12.28
C GLN A 142 -7.27 -4.00 12.08
N ARG A 143 -7.40 -5.29 12.43
CA ARG A 143 -6.37 -6.28 12.14
C ARG A 143 -6.52 -6.78 10.72
N VAL A 144 -5.44 -6.73 9.97
CA VAL A 144 -5.41 -7.17 8.58
C VAL A 144 -4.52 -8.39 8.47
N TYR A 145 -5.06 -9.50 7.97
CA TYR A 145 -4.32 -10.72 7.73
C TYR A 145 -4.40 -11.10 6.25
N ILE A 146 -3.25 -11.39 5.64
CA ILE A 146 -3.15 -11.72 4.22
C ILE A 146 -2.24 -12.93 4.06
N ARG A 147 -2.76 -13.97 3.43
CA ARG A 147 -1.98 -15.09 2.89
C ARG A 147 -2.27 -15.18 1.41
N LEU A 148 -1.25 -14.93 0.58
CA LEU A 148 -1.44 -14.74 -0.86
C LEU A 148 -1.95 -16.00 -1.57
N THR A 149 -1.49 -17.16 -1.12
CA THR A 149 -1.70 -18.44 -1.79
C THR A 149 -1.67 -19.58 -0.78
N ASP A 150 -2.05 -20.77 -1.23
CA ASP A 150 -1.91 -21.99 -0.48
C ASP A 150 -0.42 -22.36 -0.42
N TYR A 151 0.09 -22.53 0.80
CA TYR A 151 1.49 -22.92 1.06
C TYR A 151 1.62 -24.37 1.59
N ASN A 152 0.49 -25.04 1.77
CA ASN A 152 0.36 -26.42 2.22
C ASN A 152 -1.05 -26.92 1.84
N SER A 153 -1.28 -28.24 1.88
CA SER A 153 -2.62 -28.85 1.69
C SER A 153 -3.57 -28.69 2.88
N SER A 154 -3.06 -28.29 4.05
CA SER A 154 -3.93 -27.98 5.20
C SER A 154 -4.66 -26.65 5.01
N SER A 155 -5.96 -26.65 5.30
CA SER A 155 -6.84 -25.47 5.20
C SER A 155 -6.44 -24.32 6.12
N GLU A 156 -5.63 -24.56 7.15
CA GLU A 156 -5.05 -23.52 8.00
C GLU A 156 -4.08 -22.62 7.22
N TYR A 157 -3.45 -23.16 6.17
CA TYR A 157 -2.42 -22.50 5.38
C TYR A 157 -2.91 -22.10 3.99
N SER A 158 -4.24 -22.03 3.83
CA SER A 158 -4.89 -21.63 2.59
C SER A 158 -4.94 -20.11 2.40
N SER A 159 -4.91 -19.70 1.14
CA SER A 159 -5.08 -18.32 0.69
C SER A 159 -6.28 -17.66 1.35
N ARG A 160 -6.06 -16.53 2.02
CA ARG A 160 -7.11 -15.78 2.70
C ARG A 160 -6.73 -14.33 2.90
N PHE A 161 -7.73 -13.47 2.86
CA PHE A 161 -7.61 -12.06 3.19
C PHE A 161 -8.74 -11.72 4.16
N THR A 162 -8.39 -11.38 5.40
CA THR A 162 -9.36 -11.03 6.44
C THR A 162 -9.09 -9.65 7.02
N ILE A 163 -10.17 -8.99 7.44
CA ILE A 163 -10.17 -7.77 8.25
C ILE A 163 -10.93 -8.11 9.53
N ASP A 164 -10.30 -7.98 10.69
CA ASP A 164 -10.86 -8.37 11.99
C ASP A 164 -11.44 -9.80 11.96
N ASP A 165 -10.64 -10.74 11.44
CA ASP A 165 -10.96 -12.16 11.22
C ASP A 165 -12.14 -12.43 10.24
N SER A 166 -12.78 -11.39 9.71
CA SER A 166 -13.83 -11.50 8.70
C SER A 166 -13.21 -11.59 7.31
N SER A 167 -13.49 -12.68 6.59
CA SER A 167 -12.97 -12.89 5.23
C SER A 167 -13.57 -11.90 4.23
N ILE A 168 -12.69 -11.24 3.47
CA ILE A 168 -13.04 -10.45 2.28
C ILE A 168 -12.65 -11.18 0.98
N GLY A 169 -12.35 -12.47 1.09
CA GLY A 169 -12.01 -13.36 -0.03
C GLY A 169 -10.52 -13.73 -0.08
N GLN A 170 -10.05 -14.07 -1.28
CA GLN A 170 -8.66 -14.40 -1.56
C GLN A 170 -7.93 -13.20 -2.16
N PRO A 171 -6.64 -12.98 -1.86
CA PRO A 171 -5.83 -11.96 -2.52
C PRO A 171 -5.78 -12.16 -4.04
N ARG A 172 -5.96 -11.06 -4.77
CA ARG A 172 -5.93 -11.03 -6.24
C ARG A 172 -4.97 -9.95 -6.72
N ARG A 173 -4.33 -10.24 -7.85
CA ARG A 173 -3.54 -9.30 -8.63
C ARG A 173 -4.48 -8.27 -9.28
N ASP A 174 -3.96 -7.09 -9.59
CA ASP A 174 -4.75 -5.99 -10.18
C ASP A 174 -5.34 -6.35 -11.55
N ASN A 175 -4.71 -7.30 -12.26
CA ASN A 175 -5.20 -7.86 -13.52
C ASN A 175 -6.17 -9.06 -13.35
N GLY A 176 -6.69 -9.31 -12.14
CA GLY A 176 -7.63 -10.39 -11.83
C GLY A 176 -7.01 -11.77 -11.60
N LYS A 177 -5.73 -11.96 -11.94
CA LYS A 177 -5.00 -13.20 -11.68
C LYS A 177 -4.83 -13.45 -10.18
N ASN A 178 -4.61 -14.70 -9.77
CA ASN A 178 -4.27 -15.03 -8.38
C ASN A 178 -2.75 -15.23 -8.20
N PHE A 179 -2.34 -15.53 -6.97
CA PHE A 179 -0.93 -15.76 -6.60
C PHE A 179 -0.54 -17.26 -6.58
N ASN A 180 -1.37 -18.16 -7.13
CA ASN A 180 -1.04 -19.59 -7.22
C ASN A 180 0.03 -19.87 -8.29
N PHE A 181 0.24 -18.97 -9.26
CA PHE A 181 1.36 -19.01 -10.22
C PHE A 181 1.51 -20.36 -10.95
N GLY A 182 0.45 -20.85 -11.58
CA GLY A 182 0.46 -22.09 -12.38
C GLY A 182 0.08 -23.35 -11.62
N ARG A 183 0.07 -23.29 -10.28
CA ARG A 183 -0.12 -24.48 -9.44
C ARG A 183 -1.54 -25.06 -9.46
N SER A 184 -2.52 -24.28 -9.88
CA SER A 184 -3.91 -24.74 -10.05
C SER A 184 -4.25 -24.83 -11.52
N VAL A 185 -4.06 -26.02 -12.11
CA VAL A 185 -4.25 -26.26 -13.55
C VAL A 185 -5.69 -26.02 -14.04
N SER A 186 -6.67 -26.08 -13.13
CA SER A 186 -8.08 -25.80 -13.42
C SER A 186 -8.46 -24.33 -13.28
N ASP A 187 -7.61 -23.50 -12.65
CA ASP A 187 -7.88 -22.06 -12.49
C ASP A 187 -7.12 -21.28 -13.55
N SER A 188 -7.85 -20.78 -14.56
CA SER A 188 -7.29 -19.95 -15.63
C SER A 188 -6.67 -18.64 -15.13
N ASN A 189 -6.98 -18.22 -13.89
CA ASN A 189 -6.38 -17.06 -13.24
C ASN A 189 -5.10 -17.39 -12.48
N ALA A 190 -4.77 -18.67 -12.30
CA ALA A 190 -3.50 -19.12 -11.72
C ALA A 190 -2.39 -19.15 -12.77
N GLN A 191 -2.15 -18.04 -13.47
CA GLN A 191 -1.10 -17.99 -14.49
C GLN A 191 0.27 -17.74 -13.85
N ILE A 192 1.30 -18.39 -14.39
CA ILE A 192 2.70 -18.07 -14.05
C ILE A 192 2.97 -16.61 -14.44
N PRO A 193 3.60 -15.80 -13.56
CA PRO A 193 3.97 -14.43 -13.89
C PRO A 193 4.87 -14.36 -15.14
N SER A 194 4.65 -13.35 -16.00
CA SER A 194 5.44 -13.15 -17.22
C SER A 194 6.19 -11.82 -17.21
N SER A 195 7.19 -11.68 -18.09
CA SER A 195 7.90 -10.40 -18.27
C SER A 195 7.05 -9.28 -18.86
N SER A 196 5.88 -9.62 -19.41
CA SER A 196 4.90 -8.66 -19.94
C SER A 196 3.87 -8.19 -18.91
N ASP A 197 3.81 -8.85 -17.75
CA ASP A 197 2.90 -8.48 -16.68
C ASP A 197 3.38 -7.20 -15.98
N SER A 198 2.53 -6.17 -15.91
CA SER A 198 2.91 -4.84 -15.37
C SER A 198 3.23 -4.80 -13.87
N ASP A 199 2.82 -5.83 -13.13
CA ASP A 199 3.11 -6.03 -11.71
C ASP A 199 4.35 -6.91 -11.46
N VAL A 200 5.06 -7.30 -12.52
CA VAL A 200 6.28 -8.11 -12.45
C VAL A 200 7.49 -7.24 -12.76
N GLU A 201 8.49 -7.31 -11.90
CA GLU A 201 9.85 -6.85 -12.18
C GLU A 201 10.67 -8.06 -12.62
N TYR A 202 10.82 -8.21 -13.93
CA TYR A 202 11.43 -9.38 -14.53
C TYR A 202 12.92 -9.17 -14.78
N SER A 203 13.74 -10.06 -14.24
CA SER A 203 15.16 -10.21 -14.58
C SER A 203 15.35 -11.40 -15.52
N SER A 204 16.27 -11.28 -16.48
CA SER A 204 16.75 -12.45 -17.25
C SER A 204 17.56 -13.44 -16.40
N THR A 205 17.98 -13.03 -15.20
CA THR A 205 18.70 -13.86 -14.23
C THR A 205 17.81 -14.15 -13.02
N PHE A 206 17.27 -15.37 -12.97
CA PHE A 206 16.49 -15.83 -11.82
C PHE A 206 17.41 -16.10 -10.64
N THR A 207 16.98 -15.74 -9.43
CA THR A 207 17.67 -16.18 -8.21
C THR A 207 17.56 -17.70 -8.05
N ALA A 208 16.39 -18.25 -8.36
CA ALA A 208 16.14 -19.68 -8.34
C ALA A 208 15.03 -20.02 -9.35
N ALA A 209 15.17 -21.16 -10.02
CA ALA A 209 14.18 -21.63 -10.99
C ALA A 209 12.81 -21.81 -10.30
N ASN A 210 11.74 -21.43 -10.99
CA ASN A 210 10.34 -21.52 -10.53
C ASN A 210 9.99 -20.71 -9.27
N LYS A 211 10.93 -19.95 -8.68
CA LYS A 211 10.67 -19.16 -7.47
C LYS A 211 10.35 -17.72 -7.82
N TRP A 212 9.22 -17.26 -7.30
CA TRP A 212 8.74 -15.90 -7.40
C TRP A 212 8.65 -15.28 -6.01
N TYR A 213 9.03 -14.02 -5.89
CA TYR A 213 9.07 -13.29 -4.64
C TYR A 213 8.04 -12.16 -4.69
N VAL A 214 7.15 -12.10 -3.71
CA VAL A 214 6.10 -11.10 -3.66
C VAL A 214 6.32 -10.20 -2.45
N VAL A 215 6.46 -8.91 -2.71
CA VAL A 215 6.67 -7.87 -1.70
C VAL A 215 5.38 -7.10 -1.51
N LEU A 216 4.98 -6.85 -0.26
CA LEU A 216 3.81 -6.05 0.05
C LEU A 216 4.20 -4.74 0.77
N TYR A 217 3.47 -3.67 0.43
CA TYR A 217 3.50 -2.39 1.14
C TYR A 217 2.09 -2.01 1.57
N ALA A 218 1.96 -1.28 2.68
CA ALA A 218 0.70 -0.66 3.09
C ALA A 218 0.83 0.86 3.18
N VAL A 219 -0.28 1.56 2.94
CA VAL A 219 -0.37 3.02 3.04
C VAL A 219 -1.75 3.44 3.51
N SER A 220 -1.81 4.39 4.43
CA SER A 220 -3.06 5.01 4.85
C SER A 220 -3.46 6.11 3.85
N VAL A 221 -4.76 6.22 3.58
CA VAL A 221 -5.31 7.10 2.55
C VAL A 221 -6.35 8.01 3.17
N ALA A 222 -6.26 9.29 2.88
CA ALA A 222 -7.32 10.26 3.08
C ALA A 222 -7.64 10.97 1.77
N ARG A 223 -8.66 11.81 1.79
CA ARG A 223 -9.08 12.62 0.66
C ARG A 223 -9.45 14.01 1.11
N ASP A 224 -9.00 15.03 0.41
CA ASP A 224 -9.36 16.42 0.66
C ASP A 224 -10.70 16.81 0.05
N SER A 225 -11.13 18.04 0.32
CA SER A 225 -12.38 18.63 -0.19
C SER A 225 -12.43 18.75 -1.73
N THR A 226 -11.28 18.68 -2.42
CA THR A 226 -11.18 18.66 -3.90
C THR A 226 -11.20 17.26 -4.49
N TYR A 227 -11.41 16.24 -3.65
CA TYR A 227 -11.37 14.83 -4.01
C TYR A 227 -9.97 14.29 -4.38
N THR A 228 -8.90 15.01 -4.02
CA THR A 228 -7.53 14.54 -4.21
C THR A 228 -7.13 13.63 -3.04
N ASN A 229 -6.56 12.47 -3.36
CA ASN A 229 -6.10 11.54 -2.32
C ASN A 229 -4.79 12.01 -1.70
N GLN A 230 -4.71 11.88 -0.39
CA GLN A 230 -3.52 12.12 0.40
C GLN A 230 -3.06 10.81 1.03
N TYR A 231 -1.76 10.61 1.12
CA TYR A 231 -1.16 9.35 1.53
C TYR A 231 -0.22 9.53 2.71
N SER A 232 -0.21 8.54 3.61
CA SER A 232 0.88 8.41 4.59
C SER A 232 2.19 8.00 3.91
N ASN A 233 3.27 7.91 4.68
CA ASN A 233 4.41 7.10 4.26
C ASN A 233 4.00 5.65 3.95
N VAL A 234 4.81 4.96 3.16
CA VAL A 234 4.59 3.54 2.86
C VAL A 234 5.37 2.68 3.85
N ILE A 235 4.73 1.61 4.33
CA ILE A 235 5.38 0.63 5.23
C ILE A 235 5.57 -0.69 4.49
N ASN A 236 6.79 -1.23 4.53
CA ASN A 236 7.08 -2.57 4.01
C ASN A 236 6.49 -3.62 4.96
N LEU A 237 5.58 -4.45 4.44
CA LEU A 237 4.94 -5.53 5.20
C LEU A 237 5.75 -6.83 5.22
N GLY A 238 6.80 -6.92 4.41
CA GLY A 238 7.64 -8.10 4.24
C GLY A 238 7.62 -8.63 2.79
N ALA A 239 8.18 -9.82 2.62
CA ALA A 239 8.20 -10.53 1.36
C ALA A 239 7.97 -12.02 1.56
N VAL A 240 7.36 -12.70 0.59
CA VAL A 240 7.18 -14.16 0.61
C VAL A 240 7.67 -14.78 -0.70
N MET A 241 8.23 -15.98 -0.60
CA MET A 241 8.57 -16.79 -1.76
C MET A 241 7.43 -17.77 -2.09
N ILE A 242 7.09 -17.85 -3.37
CA ILE A 242 6.13 -18.77 -3.96
C ILE A 242 6.86 -19.59 -5.03
N ASP A 243 6.91 -20.91 -4.86
CA ASP A 243 7.44 -21.83 -5.87
C ASP A 243 6.30 -22.26 -6.80
N SER A 244 6.38 -21.90 -8.07
CA SER A 244 5.34 -22.23 -9.07
C SER A 244 5.28 -23.73 -9.40
N SER A 245 6.25 -24.53 -8.96
CA SER A 245 6.30 -25.98 -9.18
C SER A 245 5.68 -26.81 -8.04
N GLU A 246 5.43 -26.21 -6.87
CA GLU A 246 4.87 -26.91 -5.70
C GLU A 246 3.34 -27.04 -5.78
N ILE A 247 2.79 -28.15 -6.26
CA ILE A 247 1.33 -28.35 -6.33
C ILE A 247 0.77 -28.65 -4.94
N TYR A 248 -0.17 -27.82 -4.48
CA TYR A 248 -0.96 -28.05 -3.28
C TYR A 248 -2.42 -28.22 -3.70
N ASN A 249 -3.02 -29.35 -3.31
CA ASN A 249 -4.43 -29.69 -3.56
C ASN A 249 -5.29 -29.29 -2.35
#